data_AF-A0A4P6PWJ3-F1
#
_entry.id   AF-A0A4P6PWJ3-F1
#
_cell.length_a   1.000
_cell.length_b   1.000
_cell.length_c   1.000
_cell.angle_alpha   90.00
_cell.angle_beta   90.00
_cell.angle_gamma   90.00
#
_symmetry.space_group_name_H-M   'P 1'
#
loop_
_entity.id
_entity.type
_entity.pdbx_description
1 polymer ?
#
loop_
_entity_poly.entity_id
_entity_poly.type
_entity_poly.pdbx_seq_one_letter_code
_entity_poly.pdbx_strand_id
1 'polypeptide(L)'
;MATLDNLRGATLTGIRVDAPGHRVALGLRLDRPDGPADYTLVLEGVTDFSCFDESASAWPDQRIGSVSARHDPESMHLDFAFARAGAGMAVTCGKAVLRRAGRAPG
;
A
#
# COMPACT_ATOMS: atom_id res chain seq x y z
N MET A 1 2.23 -10.88 10.05
CA MET A 1 3.36 -10.12 9.47
C MET A 1 3.80 -10.65 8.10
N ALA A 2 3.78 -11.97 7.83
CA ALA A 2 4.15 -12.55 6.51
C ALA A 2 3.38 -12.01 5.26
N THR A 3 2.21 -11.38 5.43
CA THR A 3 1.38 -10.93 4.30
C THR A 3 1.81 -9.57 3.71
N LEU A 4 2.40 -8.68 4.52
CA LEU A 4 2.84 -7.35 4.06
C LEU A 4 4.25 -7.40 3.46
N ASP A 5 5.14 -8.25 3.97
CA ASP A 5 6.46 -8.50 3.38
C ASP A 5 6.34 -9.00 1.93
N ASN A 6 5.28 -9.75 1.64
CA ASN A 6 4.93 -10.22 0.30
C ASN A 6 4.55 -9.11 -0.69
N LEU A 7 4.38 -7.86 -0.23
CA LEU A 7 4.13 -6.70 -1.10
C LEU A 7 5.41 -6.12 -1.70
N ARG A 8 6.59 -6.56 -1.24
CA ARG A 8 7.85 -6.17 -1.86
C ARG A 8 7.85 -6.53 -3.35
N GLY A 9 8.19 -5.56 -4.19
CA GLY A 9 8.14 -5.69 -5.65
C GLY A 9 6.77 -5.43 -6.27
N ALA A 10 5.71 -5.25 -5.48
CA ALA A 10 4.40 -4.85 -5.98
C ALA A 10 4.44 -3.42 -6.54
N THR A 11 3.73 -3.19 -7.64
CA THR A 11 3.55 -1.86 -8.23
C THR A 11 2.27 -1.24 -7.67
N LEU A 12 2.36 -0.05 -7.09
CA LEU A 12 1.19 0.72 -6.69
C LEU A 12 0.50 1.26 -7.95
N THR A 13 -0.74 0.85 -8.16
CA THR A 13 -1.56 1.19 -9.34
C THR A 13 -2.58 2.30 -9.08
N GLY A 14 -2.80 2.63 -7.81
CA GLY A 14 -3.66 3.75 -7.43
C GLY A 14 -3.90 3.82 -5.93
N ILE A 15 -4.31 5.00 -5.48
CA ILE A 15 -4.70 5.29 -4.10
C ILE A 15 -6.11 5.86 -4.13
N ARG A 16 -7.00 5.34 -3.26
CA ARG A 16 -8.31 5.92 -3.02
C ARG A 16 -8.42 6.27 -1.54
N VAL A 17 -8.79 7.51 -1.26
CA VAL A 17 -8.97 8.03 0.09
C VAL A 17 -10.44 8.33 0.30
N ASP A 18 -11.01 7.73 1.35
CA ASP A 18 -12.34 8.02 1.87
C ASP A 18 -12.16 8.61 3.27
N ALA A 19 -12.01 9.94 3.32
CA ALA A 19 -11.74 10.65 4.56
C ALA A 19 -12.92 10.56 5.56
N PRO A 20 -14.20 10.74 5.16
CA PRO A 20 -15.33 10.55 6.07
C PRO A 20 -15.40 9.13 6.64
N GLY A 21 -15.06 8.12 5.84
CA GLY A 21 -15.00 6.73 6.27
C GLY A 21 -13.72 6.32 7.00
N HIS A 22 -12.77 7.24 7.21
CA HIS A 22 -11.44 6.96 7.76
C HIS A 22 -10.76 5.75 7.10
N ARG A 23 -10.77 5.73 5.76
CA ARG A 23 -10.34 4.57 4.98
C ARG A 23 -9.44 4.97 3.82
N VAL A 24 -8.39 4.18 3.62
CA VAL A 24 -7.51 4.27 2.45
C VAL A 24 -7.45 2.91 1.76
N ALA A 25 -7.55 2.90 0.44
CA ALA A 25 -7.40 1.68 -0.37
C ALA A 25 -6.27 1.87 -1.38
N LEU A 26 -5.31 0.95 -1.39
CA LEU A 26 -4.20 0.90 -2.32
C LEU A 26 -4.45 -0.20 -3.34
N GLY A 27 -4.43 0.14 -4.62
CA GLY A 27 -4.36 -0.82 -5.71
C GLY A 27 -2.93 -1.27 -5.91
N LEU A 28 -2.69 -2.58 -5.91
CA LEU A 28 -1.35 -3.16 -6.01
C LEU A 28 -1.33 -4.21 -7.11
N ARG A 29 -0.28 -4.24 -7.93
CA ARG A 29 -0.03 -5.29 -8.92
C ARG A 29 1.25 -6.04 -8.59
N LEU A 30 1.15 -7.35 -8.45
CA LEU A 30 2.31 -8.23 -8.26
C LEU A 30 2.54 -9.09 -9.48
N ASP A 31 3.77 -9.07 -9.99
CA ASP A 31 4.23 -10.01 -10.99
C ASP A 31 4.53 -11.35 -10.29
N ARG A 32 3.77 -12.39 -10.62
CA ARG A 32 3.94 -13.75 -10.09
C ARG A 32 4.38 -14.70 -11.21
N PRO A 33 4.96 -15.86 -10.89
CA PRO A 33 5.33 -16.87 -11.90
C PRO A 33 4.18 -17.26 -12.83
N ASP A 34 2.95 -17.29 -12.30
CA ASP A 34 1.74 -17.66 -13.04
C ASP A 34 1.08 -16.46 -13.78
N GLY A 35 1.75 -15.31 -13.82
CA GLY A 35 1.26 -14.06 -14.41
C GLY A 35 0.97 -12.95 -13.39
N PRO A 36 0.71 -11.72 -13.85
CA PRO A 36 0.42 -10.59 -12.96
C PRO A 36 -0.91 -10.78 -12.22
N ALA A 37 -0.93 -10.40 -10.94
CA ALA A 37 -2.11 -10.46 -10.10
C ALA A 37 -2.36 -9.11 -9.42
N ASP A 38 -3.61 -8.66 -9.47
CA ASP A 38 -4.04 -7.42 -8.84
C ASP A 38 -4.57 -7.69 -7.42
N TYR A 39 -4.26 -6.77 -6.52
CA TYR A 39 -4.63 -6.79 -5.11
C TYR A 39 -5.13 -5.41 -4.68
N THR A 40 -5.94 -5.40 -3.64
CA THR A 40 -6.32 -4.19 -2.92
C THR A 40 -5.91 -4.33 -1.47
N LEU A 41 -5.04 -3.45 -0.99
CA LEU A 41 -4.80 -3.28 0.44
C LEU A 41 -5.77 -2.24 0.97
N VAL A 42 -6.64 -2.64 1.88
CA VAL A 42 -7.60 -1.76 2.55
C VAL A 42 -7.10 -1.45 3.95
N LEU A 43 -7.01 -0.17 4.27
CA LEU A 43 -6.64 0.37 5.57
C LEU A 43 -7.88 1.01 6.18
N GLU A 44 -8.29 0.54 7.35
CA GLU A 44 -9.48 0.98 8.08
C GLU A 44 -9.08 1.71 9.37
N GLY A 45 -9.87 2.70 9.78
CA GLY A 45 -9.57 3.51 10.96
C GLY A 45 -8.30 4.34 10.78
N VAL A 46 -8.13 4.92 9.59
CA VAL A 46 -6.99 5.77 9.25
C VAL A 46 -7.08 7.09 10.00
N THR A 47 -6.06 7.39 10.79
CA THR A 47 -5.93 8.64 11.55
C THR A 47 -4.87 9.57 10.98
N ASP A 48 -3.88 9.01 10.30
CA ASP A 48 -2.83 9.75 9.61
C ASP A 48 -2.46 9.06 8.29
N PHE A 49 -2.26 9.86 7.24
CA PHE A 49 -1.87 9.37 5.92
C PHE A 49 -1.07 10.44 5.20
N SER A 50 0.15 10.09 4.79
CA SER A 50 1.03 11.00 4.05
C SER A 50 1.74 10.28 2.91
N CYS A 51 1.92 10.99 1.80
CA CYS A 51 2.80 10.59 0.71
C CYS A 51 3.92 11.62 0.60
N PHE A 52 5.14 11.16 0.39
CA PHE A 52 6.30 12.03 0.22
C PHE A 52 7.12 11.59 -0.99
N ASP A 53 7.64 12.56 -1.74
CA ASP A 53 8.67 12.37 -2.75
C ASP A 53 9.59 13.59 -2.71
N GLU A 54 10.86 13.36 -2.41
CA GLU A 54 11.90 14.39 -2.40
C GLU A 54 12.27 14.87 -3.82
N SER A 55 11.78 14.20 -4.87
CA SER A 55 12.00 14.58 -6.25
C SER A 55 10.70 14.90 -6.98
N ALA A 56 10.67 16.07 -7.64
CA ALA A 56 9.50 16.58 -8.38
C ALA A 56 9.14 15.84 -9.69
N SER A 57 9.69 14.65 -9.95
CA SER A 57 9.45 13.92 -11.20
C SER A 57 8.26 12.98 -11.05
N ALA A 58 7.36 12.93 -12.03
CA ALA A 58 6.25 11.98 -12.07
C ALA A 58 6.76 10.55 -11.86
N TRP A 59 6.15 9.79 -10.95
CA TRP A 59 6.64 8.48 -10.50
C TRP A 59 6.48 7.43 -11.61
N PRO A 60 7.55 7.00 -12.31
CA PRO A 60 7.45 5.85 -13.19
C PRO A 60 7.54 4.61 -12.30
N ASP A 61 6.54 3.73 -12.40
CA ASP A 61 6.53 2.41 -11.76
C ASP A 61 6.78 2.44 -10.25
N GLN A 62 5.75 2.87 -9.50
CA GLN A 62 5.69 2.98 -8.03
C GLN A 62 5.86 1.63 -7.31
N ARG A 63 7.01 0.99 -7.50
CA ARG A 63 7.30 -0.33 -7.00
C ARG A 63 7.69 -0.23 -5.53
N ILE A 64 7.04 -1.03 -4.70
CA ILE A 64 7.32 -1.11 -3.27
C ILE A 64 8.67 -1.78 -3.08
N GLY A 65 9.63 -1.04 -2.50
CA GLY A 65 10.95 -1.54 -2.14
C GLY A 65 10.94 -2.30 -0.81
N SER A 66 10.22 -1.75 0.17
CA SER A 66 9.97 -2.39 1.47
C SER A 66 8.69 -1.86 2.11
N VAL A 67 8.13 -2.68 3.01
CA VAL A 67 7.05 -2.27 3.91
C VAL A 67 7.50 -2.59 5.32
N SER A 68 7.46 -1.62 6.23
CA SER A 68 7.62 -1.86 7.67
C SER A 68 6.30 -1.62 8.37
N ALA A 69 6.03 -2.44 9.38
CA ALA A 69 4.85 -2.34 10.22
C ALA A 69 5.27 -2.29 11.68
N ARG A 70 4.78 -1.27 12.40
CA ARG A 70 4.89 -1.17 13.86
C ARG A 70 3.49 -1.22 14.46
N HIS A 71 3.32 -2.07 15.46
CA HIS A 71 2.06 -2.21 16.17
C HIS A 71 2.18 -1.52 17.52
N ASP A 72 1.23 -0.65 17.80
CA ASP A 72 0.93 -0.10 19.11
C ASP A 72 -0.34 -0.80 19.64
N PRO A 73 -0.67 -0.66 20.94
CA PRO A 73 -1.83 -1.36 21.51
C PRO A 73 -3.17 -1.07 20.79
N GLU A 74 -3.32 0.14 20.24
CA GLU A 74 -4.58 0.62 19.63
C GLU A 74 -4.45 0.92 18.12
N SER A 75 -3.25 0.82 17.55
CA SER A 75 -3.00 1.24 16.17
C SER A 75 -1.83 0.51 15.52
N MET A 76 -1.77 0.62 14.19
CA MET A 76 -0.70 0.10 13.36
C MET A 76 -0.16 1.23 12.50
N HIS A 77 1.15 1.44 12.60
CA HIS A 77 1.89 2.32 11.73
C HIS A 77 2.51 1.50 10.59
N LEU A 78 2.28 1.91 9.36
CA LEU A 78 2.82 1.29 8.16
C LEU A 78 3.63 2.31 7.37
N ASP A 79 4.88 1.96 7.10
CA ASP A 79 5.76 2.74 6.22
C ASP A 79 6.04 1.94 4.95
N PHE A 80 5.71 2.55 3.82
CA PHE A 80 6.00 2.04 2.49
C PHE A 80 7.16 2.85 1.93
N ALA A 81 8.29 2.20 1.70
CA ALA A 81 9.37 2.78 0.92
C ALA A 81 9.25 2.27 -0.52
N PHE A 82 9.24 3.19 -1.49
CA PHE A 82 9.29 2.81 -2.89
C PHE A 82 10.74 2.47 -3.29
N ALA A 83 10.91 1.75 -4.40
CA ALA A 83 12.23 1.36 -4.90
C ALA A 83 13.11 2.58 -5.26
N ARG A 84 12.49 3.73 -5.45
CA ARG A 84 13.15 5.02 -5.56
C ARG A 84 13.49 5.56 -4.17
N ALA A 85 14.75 5.93 -3.97
CA ALA A 85 15.18 6.63 -2.76
C ALA A 85 14.46 7.98 -2.60
N GLY A 86 14.07 8.32 -1.37
CA GLY A 86 13.41 9.58 -1.03
C GLY A 86 11.92 9.65 -1.35
N ALA A 87 11.29 8.53 -1.75
CA ALA A 87 9.85 8.47 -2.00
C ALA A 87 9.19 7.35 -1.19
N GLY A 88 8.01 7.64 -0.66
CA GLY A 88 7.28 6.70 0.18
C GLY A 88 5.92 7.19 0.64
N MET A 89 5.34 6.41 1.53
CA MET A 89 4.04 6.67 2.12
C MET A 89 4.01 6.13 3.53
N ALA A 90 3.52 6.94 4.47
CA ALA A 90 3.32 6.56 5.86
C ALA A 90 1.83 6.62 6.18
N VAL A 91 1.35 5.65 6.94
CA VAL A 91 -0.06 5.57 7.33
C VAL A 91 -0.22 4.96 8.71
N THR A 92 -1.05 5.61 9.52
CA THR A 92 -1.48 5.07 10.81
C THR A 92 -2.95 4.65 10.69
N CYS A 93 -3.22 3.38 10.98
CA CYS A 93 -4.55 2.79 10.85
C CYS A 93 -4.83 1.78 11.96
N GLY A 94 -6.11 1.50 12.22
CA GLY A 94 -6.48 0.44 13.17
C GLY A 94 -6.35 -0.97 12.59
N LYS A 95 -6.46 -1.11 11.26
CA LYS A 95 -6.51 -2.42 10.60
C LYS A 95 -6.09 -2.36 9.13
N ALA A 96 -5.35 -3.37 8.70
CA ALA A 96 -4.93 -3.56 7.31
C ALA A 96 -5.40 -4.92 6.75
N VAL A 97 -6.06 -4.92 5.59
CA VAL A 97 -6.60 -6.12 4.95
C VAL A 97 -6.18 -6.18 3.49
N LEU A 98 -5.35 -7.16 3.14
CA LEU A 98 -4.98 -7.43 1.75
C LEU A 98 -5.99 -8.39 1.12
N ARG A 99 -6.59 -7.99 -0.01
CA ARG A 99 -7.49 -8.83 -0.80
C ARG A 99 -6.94 -8.98 -2.21
N ARG A 100 -6.98 -10.18 -2.78
CA ARG A 100 -6.79 -10.34 -4.22
C ARG A 100 -7.99 -9.72 -4.92
N ALA A 101 -7.76 -8.86 -5.90
CA ALA A 101 -8.84 -8.38 -6.75
C ALA A 101 -9.36 -9.60 -7.52
N GLY A 102 -10.59 -10.03 -7.21
CA GLY A 102 -11.26 -11.04 -8.00
C GLY A 102 -11.39 -10.52 -9.43
N ARG A 103 -11.16 -11.38 -10.43
CA ARG A 103 -11.57 -11.09 -11.81
C ARG A 103 -13.03 -10.67 -11.75
N ALA A 104 -13.35 -9.43 -12.12
CA ALA A 104 -14.74 -9.05 -12.27
C ALA A 104 -15.39 -10.08 -13.22
N PRO A 105 -16.52 -10.70 -12.86
CA PRO A 105 -17.28 -11.44 -13.86
C PRO A 105 -17.66 -10.43 -14.94
N GLY A 106 -17.17 -10.67 -16.15
CA GLY A 106 -17.63 -9.95 -17.34
C GLY A 106 -19.06 -10.31 -17.68
#